data_AF-A0A8S4QRN7-F1
#
_entry.id   AF-A0A8S4QRN7-F1
#
_cell.length_a   1.000
_cell.length_b   1.000
_cell.length_c   1.000
_cell.angle_alpha   90.00
_cell.angle_beta   90.00
_cell.angle_gamma   90.00
#
_symmetry.space_group_name_H-M   'P 1'
#
loop_
_entity.id
_entity.type
_entity.pdbx_description
1 polymer ?
#
loop_
_entity_poly.entity_id
_entity_poly.type
_entity_poly.pdbx_seq_one_letter_code
_entity_poly.pdbx_strand_id
1 'polypeptide(L)'
;EVALLVQDGVTTTATKQNVGRIICHENLHMWFGNEVSPVSWTYTWLNEGFANFFENYGTDLVLPQWRMMDQYVLLLQNVLQNDAVLTINPMTHPVFTPSQIISTFNAVAYQKSGSVIRMMQHFLTPEVFQQGLVYYLVNKYALFFILNN
;
A
#
# COMPACT_ATOMS: atom_id res chain seq x y z
N GLU A 1 -11.45 -16.68 -6.92
CA GLU A 1 -10.21 -15.89 -6.85
C GLU A 1 -9.04 -16.86 -6.83
N VAL A 2 -8.02 -16.68 -7.68
CA VAL A 2 -6.78 -17.47 -7.62
C VAL A 2 -5.73 -16.56 -6.99
N ALA A 3 -5.57 -16.68 -5.67
CA ALA A 3 -4.72 -15.79 -4.88
C ALA A 3 -3.32 -16.37 -4.56
N LEU A 4 -3.07 -17.64 -4.92
CA LEU A 4 -1.80 -18.31 -4.56
C LEU A 4 -1.32 -19.37 -5.56
N LEU A 5 -2.23 -20.13 -6.16
CA LEU A 5 -1.86 -21.28 -7.00
C LEU A 5 -1.43 -20.84 -8.41
N VAL A 6 -0.28 -21.35 -8.84
CA VAL A 6 0.26 -21.14 -10.18
C VAL A 6 0.60 -22.50 -10.80
N GLN A 7 0.15 -22.72 -12.02
CA GLN A 7 0.47 -23.89 -12.82
C GLN A 7 1.06 -23.45 -14.16
N ASP A 8 2.24 -23.96 -14.49
CA ASP A 8 2.90 -23.67 -15.76
C ASP A 8 2.11 -24.25 -16.94
N GLY A 9 2.08 -23.48 -18.04
CA GLY A 9 1.27 -23.80 -19.22
C GLY A 9 -0.24 -23.57 -19.05
N VAL A 10 -0.72 -23.27 -17.84
CA VAL A 10 -2.17 -23.05 -17.55
C VAL A 10 -2.43 -21.63 -17.06
N THR A 11 -1.68 -21.17 -16.06
CA THR A 11 -1.90 -19.85 -15.45
C THR A 11 -1.37 -18.75 -16.36
N THR A 12 -2.24 -17.77 -16.68
CA THR A 12 -1.88 -16.61 -17.50
C THR A 12 -0.82 -15.74 -16.82
N THR A 13 -0.04 -14.99 -17.61
CA THR A 13 0.95 -14.05 -17.08
C THR A 13 0.33 -13.02 -16.13
N ALA A 14 -0.85 -12.49 -16.44
CA ALA A 14 -1.55 -11.54 -15.59
C ALA A 14 -1.90 -12.15 -14.22
N THR A 15 -2.38 -13.40 -14.20
CA THR A 15 -2.65 -14.11 -12.94
C THR A 15 -1.37 -14.40 -12.17
N LYS A 16 -0.26 -14.77 -12.83
CA LYS A 16 1.05 -14.95 -12.17
C LYS A 16 1.53 -13.65 -11.51
N GLN A 17 1.42 -12.53 -12.22
CA GLN A 17 1.76 -11.21 -11.67
C GLN A 17 0.86 -10.84 -10.48
N ASN A 18 -0.44 -11.12 -10.57
CA ASN A 18 -1.38 -10.88 -9.47
C ASN A 18 -1.02 -11.71 -8.22
N VAL A 19 -0.72 -13.00 -8.39
CA VAL A 19 -0.27 -13.85 -7.27
C VAL A 19 1.01 -13.31 -6.64
N GLY A 20 2.00 -12.93 -7.47
CA GLY A 20 3.24 -12.33 -6.97
C GLY A 20 3.00 -11.06 -6.14
N ARG A 21 2.15 -10.16 -6.66
CA ARG A 21 1.72 -8.95 -5.94
C ARG A 21 1.05 -9.29 -4.61
N ILE A 22 0.07 -10.19 -4.59
CA ILE A 22 -0.64 -10.59 -3.37
C ILE A 22 0.35 -11.14 -2.34
N ILE A 23 1.26 -12.03 -2.74
CA ILE A 23 2.30 -12.54 -1.83
C ILE A 23 3.11 -11.38 -1.25
N CYS A 24 3.61 -10.46 -2.06
CA CYS A 24 4.36 -9.30 -1.57
C CYS A 24 3.51 -8.40 -0.65
N HIS A 25 2.24 -8.18 -0.96
CA HIS A 25 1.28 -7.40 -0.17
C HIS A 25 1.12 -7.98 1.24
N GLU A 26 0.74 -9.25 1.31
CA GLU A 26 0.51 -9.94 2.59
C GLU A 26 1.79 -10.11 3.40
N ASN A 27 2.94 -10.28 2.72
CA ASN A 27 4.23 -10.32 3.41
C ASN A 27 4.58 -8.96 4.03
N LEU A 28 4.22 -7.85 3.39
CA LEU A 28 4.46 -6.53 3.98
C LEU A 28 3.64 -6.31 5.26
N HIS A 29 2.42 -6.87 5.32
CA HIS A 29 1.58 -6.76 6.51
C HIS A 29 2.22 -7.38 7.77
N MET A 30 3.21 -8.28 7.63
CA MET A 30 3.99 -8.74 8.78
C MET A 30 4.68 -7.59 9.53
N TRP A 31 5.10 -6.53 8.83
CA TRP A 31 5.64 -5.30 9.45
C TRP A 31 4.57 -4.22 9.60
N PHE A 32 3.86 -3.88 8.52
CA PHE A 32 2.88 -2.79 8.46
C PHE A 32 1.45 -3.35 8.60
N GLY A 33 1.00 -3.49 9.84
CA GLY A 33 -0.31 -4.05 10.19
C GLY A 33 -0.21 -4.99 11.37
N ASN A 34 0.74 -5.92 11.37
CA ASN A 34 0.93 -6.89 12.44
C ASN A 34 1.91 -6.38 13.52
N GLU A 35 3.16 -6.06 13.15
CA GLU A 35 4.17 -5.57 14.11
C GLU A 35 3.91 -4.11 14.52
N VAL A 36 3.59 -3.26 13.54
CA VAL A 36 3.14 -1.89 13.78
C VAL A 36 1.72 -1.75 13.26
N SER A 37 0.75 -1.70 14.18
CA SER A 37 -0.67 -1.53 13.86
C SER A 37 -1.12 -0.09 14.08
N PRO A 38 -2.06 0.45 13.28
CA PRO A 38 -2.63 1.76 13.50
C PRO A 38 -3.43 1.78 14.80
N VAL A 39 -3.41 2.91 15.51
CA VAL A 39 -4.17 3.08 16.76
C VAL A 39 -5.70 3.12 16.54
N SER A 40 -6.13 3.35 15.31
CA SER A 40 -7.54 3.45 14.90
C SER A 40 -7.67 3.24 13.40
N TRP A 41 -8.85 2.80 12.95
CA TRP A 41 -9.27 2.70 11.55
C TRP A 41 -9.28 4.05 10.80
N THR A 42 -9.19 5.17 11.52
CA THR A 42 -8.90 6.48 10.93
C THR A 42 -7.59 6.48 10.11
N TYR A 43 -6.67 5.57 10.42
CA TYR A 43 -5.36 5.47 9.77
C TYR A 43 -5.18 4.14 9.00
N THR A 44 -6.26 3.52 8.51
CA THR A 44 -6.21 2.27 7.72
C THR A 44 -5.17 2.32 6.59
N TRP A 45 -4.99 3.50 5.99
CA TRP A 45 -4.00 3.71 4.93
C TRP A 45 -2.55 3.42 5.32
N LEU A 46 -2.19 3.46 6.61
CA LEU A 46 -0.85 3.09 7.09
C LEU A 46 -0.54 1.60 6.90
N ASN A 47 -1.56 0.76 6.82
CA ASN A 47 -1.39 -0.65 6.47
C ASN A 47 -1.50 -0.79 4.95
N GLU A 48 -2.68 -0.49 4.43
CA GLU A 48 -3.06 -0.81 3.05
C GLU A 48 -2.29 0.01 2.01
N GLY A 49 -1.95 1.26 2.32
CA GLY A 49 -1.20 2.12 1.42
C GLY A 49 0.24 1.67 1.28
N PHE A 50 0.88 1.30 2.39
CA PHE A 50 2.23 0.75 2.38
C PHE A 50 2.25 -0.61 1.67
N ALA A 51 1.30 -1.50 2.00
CA ALA A 51 1.16 -2.80 1.35
C ALA A 51 0.93 -2.64 -0.17
N ASN A 52 0.04 -1.74 -0.59
CA ASN A 52 -0.21 -1.45 -2.01
C ASN A 52 1.00 -0.89 -2.76
N PHE A 53 1.84 -0.07 -2.13
CA PHE A 53 3.07 0.41 -2.75
C PHE A 53 4.08 -0.74 -2.91
N PHE A 54 4.38 -1.46 -1.82
CA PHE A 54 5.40 -2.50 -1.83
C PHE A 54 4.98 -3.78 -2.55
N GLU A 55 3.69 -4.06 -2.74
CA GLU A 55 3.26 -5.18 -3.58
C GLU A 55 3.83 -5.04 -5.00
N ASN A 56 3.93 -3.81 -5.52
CA ASN A 56 4.46 -3.53 -6.85
C ASN A 56 5.96 -3.34 -6.82
N TYR A 57 6.46 -2.51 -5.91
CA TYR A 57 7.88 -2.24 -5.77
C TYR A 57 8.67 -3.51 -5.43
N GLY A 58 8.19 -4.29 -4.45
CA GLY A 58 8.80 -5.56 -4.06
C GLY A 58 8.73 -6.62 -5.16
N THR A 59 7.58 -6.76 -5.84
CA THR A 59 7.48 -7.69 -6.98
C THR A 59 8.43 -7.29 -8.11
N ASP A 60 8.57 -5.99 -8.41
CA ASP A 60 9.49 -5.48 -9.43
C ASP A 60 10.96 -5.76 -9.08
N LEU A 61 11.33 -5.63 -7.80
CA LEU A 61 12.68 -5.97 -7.33
C LEU A 61 13.00 -7.46 -7.49
N VAL A 62 12.05 -8.34 -7.20
CA VAL A 62 12.26 -9.80 -7.28
C VAL A 62 12.16 -10.31 -8.73
N LEU A 63 11.26 -9.74 -9.53
CA LEU A 63 10.96 -10.15 -10.90
C LEU A 63 10.96 -8.94 -11.85
N PRO A 64 12.13 -8.32 -12.10
CA PRO A 64 12.24 -7.06 -12.87
C PRO A 64 11.75 -7.17 -14.31
N GLN A 65 11.76 -8.38 -14.89
CA GLN A 65 11.21 -8.64 -16.22
C GLN A 65 9.70 -8.38 -16.32
N TRP A 66 8.99 -8.33 -15.20
CA TRP A 66 7.56 -8.02 -15.18
C TRP A 66 7.27 -6.52 -15.22
N ARG A 67 8.26 -5.66 -14.94
CA ARG A 67 8.14 -4.20 -15.04
C ARG A 67 6.91 -3.67 -14.27
N MET A 68 6.70 -4.16 -13.07
CA MET A 68 5.52 -3.87 -12.25
C MET A 68 5.41 -2.38 -11.91
N MET A 69 6.54 -1.70 -11.73
CA MET A 69 6.54 -0.25 -11.45
C MET A 69 6.16 0.60 -12.67
N ASP A 70 6.43 0.11 -13.89
CA ASP A 70 5.94 0.75 -15.12
C ASP A 70 4.42 0.59 -15.23
N GLN A 71 3.91 -0.61 -14.94
CA GLN A 71 2.48 -0.89 -14.92
C GLN A 71 1.73 -0.09 -13.83
N TYR A 72 2.37 0.18 -12.69
CA TYR A 72 1.80 0.94 -11.58
C TYR A 72 1.31 2.34 -11.98
N VAL A 73 1.95 2.97 -12.98
CA VAL A 73 1.54 4.31 -13.46
C VAL A 73 0.11 4.31 -13.99
N LEU A 74 -0.35 3.21 -14.57
CA LEU A 74 -1.74 3.08 -15.05
C LEU A 74 -2.74 3.03 -13.88
N LEU A 75 -2.39 2.37 -12.77
CA LEU A 75 -3.20 2.33 -11.55
C LEU A 75 -3.33 3.73 -10.93
N LEU A 76 -2.25 4.51 -10.94
CA LEU A 76 -2.24 5.88 -10.46
C LEU A 76 -3.23 6.76 -11.24
N GLN A 77 -3.29 6.63 -12.57
CA GLN A 77 -4.22 7.42 -13.39
C GLN A 77 -5.68 7.11 -13.06
N ASN A 78 -6.02 5.85 -12.80
CA ASN A 78 -7.37 5.46 -12.42
C ASN A 78 -7.78 6.03 -11.06
N VAL A 79 -6.89 6.01 -10.07
CA VAL A 79 -7.23 6.53 -8.73
C VAL A 79 -7.43 8.05 -8.73
N LEU A 80 -6.71 8.81 -9.57
CA LEU A 80 -6.92 10.25 -9.70
C LEU A 80 -8.36 10.58 -10.16
N GLN A 81 -8.96 9.74 -11.01
CA GLN A 81 -10.35 9.93 -11.43
C GLN A 81 -11.33 9.67 -10.27
N ASN A 82 -11.09 8.62 -9.49
CA ASN A 82 -11.93 8.30 -8.33
C ASN A 82 -11.82 9.37 -7.23
N ASP A 83 -10.62 9.92 -7.04
CA ASP A 83 -10.33 10.95 -6.03
C ASP A 83 -10.80 12.36 -6.42
N ALA A 84 -11.21 12.56 -7.68
CA ALA A 84 -11.75 13.84 -8.15
C ALA A 84 -13.23 14.06 -7.76
N VAL A 85 -13.89 13.05 -7.17
CA VAL A 85 -15.31 13.13 -6.79
C VAL A 85 -15.46 13.81 -5.42
N LEU A 86 -16.38 14.77 -5.31
CA LEU A 86 -16.58 15.59 -4.11
C LEU A 86 -16.96 14.81 -2.84
N THR A 87 -17.46 13.60 -2.99
CA THR A 87 -17.89 12.73 -1.88
C THR A 87 -16.76 11.85 -1.33
N ILE A 88 -15.55 11.94 -1.88
CA ILE A 88 -14.43 11.12 -1.45
C ILE A 88 -13.91 11.60 -0.09
N ASN A 89 -13.59 10.66 0.80
CA ASN A 89 -12.97 10.98 2.09
C ASN A 89 -11.46 11.19 1.94
N PRO A 90 -10.83 12.04 2.76
CA PRO A 90 -9.37 12.11 2.86
C PRO A 90 -8.79 10.81 3.41
N MET A 91 -7.49 10.56 3.17
CA MET A 91 -6.79 9.36 3.65
C MET A 91 -6.94 9.15 5.16
N THR A 92 -6.91 10.24 5.92
CA THR A 92 -7.17 10.24 7.36
C THR A 92 -8.51 10.93 7.62
N HIS A 93 -9.48 10.19 8.14
CA HIS A 93 -10.79 10.73 8.52
C HIS A 93 -11.38 10.00 9.73
N PRO A 94 -12.26 10.63 10.52
CA PRO A 94 -12.91 9.99 11.66
C PRO A 94 -13.80 8.81 11.23
N VAL A 95 -13.72 7.70 11.97
CA VAL A 95 -14.43 6.45 11.70
C VAL A 95 -14.94 5.88 13.03
N PHE A 96 -16.23 5.56 13.11
CA PHE A 96 -16.88 5.19 14.38
C PHE A 96 -17.72 3.91 14.30
N THR A 97 -18.38 3.63 13.18
CA THR A 97 -19.26 2.47 13.03
C THR A 97 -18.59 1.34 12.25
N PRO A 98 -19.02 0.07 12.44
CA PRO A 98 -18.53 -1.05 11.62
C PRO A 98 -18.69 -0.84 10.11
N SER A 99 -19.80 -0.23 9.68
CA SER A 99 -20.02 0.11 8.27
C SER A 99 -19.02 1.14 7.76
N GLN A 100 -18.69 2.15 8.57
CA GLN A 100 -17.66 3.12 8.23
C GLN A 100 -16.28 2.46 8.17
N ILE A 101 -15.96 1.57 9.12
CA ILE A 101 -14.69 0.81 9.11
C ILE A 101 -14.54 0.04 7.80
N ILE A 102 -15.55 -0.74 7.41
CA ILE A 102 -15.53 -1.49 6.14
C ILE A 102 -15.33 -0.54 4.96
N SER A 103 -15.99 0.62 4.97
CA SER A 103 -15.86 1.60 3.89
C SER A 103 -14.47 2.22 3.76
N THR A 104 -13.60 2.12 4.79
CA THR A 104 -12.21 2.60 4.69
C THR A 104 -11.35 1.75 3.77
N PHE A 105 -11.69 0.48 3.57
CA PHE A 105 -10.97 -0.43 2.67
C PHE A 105 -11.36 -0.19 1.21
N ASN A 106 -10.95 0.97 0.70
CA ASN A 106 -11.34 1.46 -0.62
C ASN A 106 -10.13 2.06 -1.37
N ALA A 107 -10.35 2.58 -2.58
CA ALA A 107 -9.25 3.06 -3.41
C ALA A 107 -8.39 4.20 -2.82
N VAL A 108 -8.93 4.93 -1.83
CA VAL A 108 -8.17 5.93 -1.08
C VAL A 108 -7.13 5.26 -0.18
N ALA A 109 -7.52 4.28 0.63
CA ALA A 109 -6.60 3.60 1.55
C ALA A 109 -5.53 2.78 0.81
N TYR A 110 -5.86 2.25 -0.37
CA TYR A 110 -4.93 1.46 -1.21
C TYR A 110 -4.21 2.34 -2.24
N GLN A 111 -4.80 2.55 -3.43
CA GLN A 111 -4.09 3.12 -4.59
C GLN A 111 -3.64 4.57 -4.38
N LYS A 112 -4.47 5.44 -3.77
CA LYS A 112 -4.10 6.83 -3.52
C LYS A 112 -2.95 6.90 -2.53
N SER A 113 -3.09 6.20 -1.42
CA SER A 113 -2.10 6.18 -0.35
C SER A 113 -0.77 5.58 -0.83
N GLY A 114 -0.80 4.48 -1.57
CA GLY A 114 0.39 3.90 -2.19
C GLY A 114 1.06 4.87 -3.19
N SER A 115 0.27 5.63 -3.95
CA SER A 115 0.79 6.65 -4.86
C SER A 115 1.46 7.82 -4.12
N VAL A 116 0.87 8.28 -3.02
CA VAL A 116 1.47 9.30 -2.15
C VAL A 116 2.77 8.78 -1.52
N ILE A 117 2.80 7.54 -1.05
CA ILE A 117 4.00 6.90 -0.50
C ILE A 117 5.11 6.80 -1.55
N ARG A 118 4.77 6.40 -2.79
CA ARG A 118 5.72 6.41 -3.92
C ARG A 118 6.27 7.83 -4.17
N MET A 119 5.41 8.84 -4.17
CA MET A 119 5.83 10.23 -4.32
C MET A 119 6.82 10.63 -3.20
N MET A 120 6.55 10.25 -1.96
CA MET A 120 7.43 10.50 -0.83
C MET A 120 8.78 9.77 -0.96
N GLN A 121 8.81 8.53 -1.44
CA GLN A 121 10.07 7.82 -1.72
C GLN A 121 10.90 8.58 -2.77
N HIS A 122 10.27 9.04 -3.85
CA HIS A 122 10.99 9.82 -4.87
C HIS A 122 11.48 11.17 -4.32
N PHE A 123 10.68 11.85 -3.51
CA PHE A 123 11.05 13.13 -2.90
C PHE A 123 12.22 12.98 -1.92
N LEU A 124 12.19 11.96 -1.07
CA LEU A 124 13.21 11.75 -0.04
C LEU A 124 14.46 11.06 -0.55
N THR A 125 14.40 10.39 -1.71
CA THR A 125 15.31 9.35 -2.21
C THR A 125 15.11 7.97 -1.55
N PRO A 126 15.34 6.87 -2.29
CA PRO A 126 15.15 5.51 -1.76
C PRO A 126 15.90 5.22 -0.46
N GLU A 127 17.14 5.69 -0.34
CA GLU A 127 18.00 5.42 0.81
C GLU A 127 17.48 6.09 2.09
N VAL A 128 17.12 7.38 2.00
CA VAL A 128 16.56 8.13 3.13
C VAL A 128 15.18 7.60 3.49
N PHE A 129 14.36 7.27 2.50
CA PHE A 129 13.04 6.68 2.72
C PHE A 129 13.16 5.35 3.48
N GLN A 130 14.06 4.46 3.05
CA GLN A 130 14.30 3.18 3.72
C GLN A 130 14.77 3.37 5.17
N GLN A 131 15.71 4.28 5.42
CA GLN A 131 16.16 4.60 6.78
C GLN A 131 15.00 5.10 7.65
N GLY A 132 14.13 5.94 7.10
CA GLY A 132 12.91 6.41 7.77
C GLY A 132 11.96 5.27 8.13
N LEU A 133 11.77 4.29 7.25
CA LEU A 133 10.94 3.11 7.54
C LEU A 133 11.54 2.22 8.63
N VAL A 134 12.85 1.96 8.57
CA VAL A 134 13.55 1.19 9.61
C VAL A 134 13.41 1.89 10.96
N TYR A 135 13.62 3.21 11.00
CA TYR A 135 13.44 3.99 12.20
C TYR A 135 11.99 3.93 12.71
N TYR A 136 11.00 4.06 11.83
CA TYR A 136 9.58 3.95 12.18
C TYR A 136 9.23 2.59 12.80
N LEU A 137 9.68 1.50 12.18
CA LEU A 137 9.40 0.13 12.64
C LEU A 137 10.11 -0.19 13.97
N VAL A 138 11.37 0.21 14.13
CA VAL A 138 12.16 -0.10 15.35
C VAL A 138 11.67 0.70 16.55
N ASN A 139 11.31 1.97 16.36
CA ASN A 139 10.89 2.84 17.46
C ASN A 139 9.39 2.74 17.79
N LYS A 140 8.64 1.89 17.08
CA LYS A 140 7.23 1.46 17.30
C LYS A 140 6.16 2.54 17.60
N TYR A 141 6.49 3.83 17.59
CA TYR A 141 5.59 4.90 18.06
C TYR A 141 5.74 6.24 17.33
N ALA A 142 6.48 6.31 16.22
CA ALA A 142 6.86 7.61 15.65
C ALA A 142 5.68 8.43 15.10
N LEU A 143 4.54 7.84 14.74
CA LEU A 143 3.40 8.65 14.26
C LEU A 143 2.76 9.48 15.39
N PHE A 144 2.71 8.95 16.62
CA PHE A 144 2.17 9.69 17.77
C PHE A 144 3.09 10.86 18.17
N PHE A 145 4.39 10.78 17.86
CA PHE A 145 5.36 11.84 18.13
C PHE A 145 5.49 12.88 16.99
N ILE A 146 5.29 12.48 15.74
CA ILE A 146 5.38 13.37 14.57
C ILE A 146 4.11 14.20 14.39
N LEU A 147 2.93 13.70 14.79
CA LEU A 147 1.66 14.44 14.65
C LEU A 147 1.29 15.30 15.86
N ASN A 148 2.05 15.23 16.96
CA ASN A 148 1.83 16.00 18.19
C ASN A 148 2.97 17.00 18.50
N ASN A 149 3.82 17.30 17.52
CA ASN A 149 4.73 18.45 17.51
C ASN A 149 4.45 19.30 16.26
#